data_AF-A0A1H7RR85-F1
#
_entry.id   AF-A0A1H7RR85-F1
#
_cell.length_a   1.000
_cell.length_b   1.000
_cell.length_c   1.000
_cell.angle_alpha   90.00
_cell.angle_beta   90.00
_cell.angle_gamma   90.00
#
_symmetry.space_group_name_H-M   'P 1'
#
loop_
_entity.id
_entity.type
_entity.pdbx_description
1 polymer ?
#
loop_
_entity_poly.entity_id
_entity_poly.type
_entity_poly.pdbx_seq_one_letter_code
_entity_poly.pdbx_strand_id
1 'polypeptide(L)' 'MKAVAQIKNLNGYEEKNIVLRNLSRIMDIKIIDIDIEKGLLFFLYASPLTFQKVRQELLRIGHPMQSYKCTISSSSK' A
#
# COMPACT_ATOMS: atom_id res chain seq x y z
N MET A 1 -2.87 -2.52 -11.65
CA MET A 1 -2.64 -1.07 -11.47
C MET A 1 -1.52 -0.85 -10.47
N LYS A 2 -0.85 0.32 -10.47
CA LYS A 2 0.22 0.65 -9.53
C LYS A 2 -0.18 1.84 -8.66
N ALA A 3 0.18 1.81 -7.39
CA ALA A 3 0.00 2.92 -6.46
C ALA A 3 1.31 3.24 -5.73
N VAL A 4 1.48 4.54 -5.45
CA VAL A 4 2.46 5.06 -4.49
C VAL A 4 1.67 5.80 -3.42
N ALA A 5 1.83 5.38 -2.16
CA ALA A 5 1.04 5.88 -1.04
C ALA A 5 1.94 6.44 0.06
N GLN A 6 1.60 7.63 0.56
CA GLN A 6 2.16 8.18 1.78
C GLN A 6 1.48 7.55 2.98
N ILE A 7 2.25 6.90 3.84
CA ILE A 7 1.76 6.15 4.99
C ILE A 7 2.12 6.90 6.27
N LYS A 8 1.11 7.17 7.11
CA LYS A 8 1.33 7.75 8.44
C LYS A 8 1.96 6.69 9.36
N ASN A 9 2.84 7.13 10.26
CA ASN A 9 3.49 6.28 11.26
C ASN A 9 4.31 5.13 10.65
N LEU A 10 4.87 5.30 9.44
CA LEU A 10 5.81 4.35 8.86
C LEU A 10 7.23 4.89 9.06
N ASN A 11 7.73 4.76 10.29
CA ASN A 11 8.94 5.43 10.78
C ASN A 11 10.02 4.47 11.29
N GLY A 12 9.82 3.16 11.13
CA GLY A 12 10.78 2.16 11.58
C GLY A 12 10.60 0.79 10.92
N TYR A 13 11.53 -0.11 11.23
CA TYR A 13 11.52 -1.49 10.75
C TYR A 13 10.37 -2.31 11.34
N GLU A 14 9.97 -2.02 12.60
CA GLU A 14 8.84 -2.69 13.24
C GLU A 14 7.53 -2.36 12.52
N GLU A 15 7.31 -1.08 12.22
CA GLU A 15 6.16 -0.58 11.49
C GLU A 15 6.13 -1.14 10.06
N LYS A 16 7.29 -1.17 9.37
CA LYS A 16 7.42 -1.82 8.07
C LYS A 16 7.00 -3.29 8.13
N ASN A 17 7.43 -4.03 9.15
CA ASN A 17 7.08 -5.44 9.31
C ASN A 17 5.59 -5.64 9.59
N ILE A 18 4.98 -4.76 10.39
CA ILE A 18 3.53 -4.76 10.64
C ILE A 18 2.77 -4.53 9.33
N VAL A 19 3.15 -3.52 8.54
CA VAL A 19 2.53 -3.23 7.24
C VAL A 19 2.68 -4.42 6.27
N LEU A 20 3.91 -4.93 6.09
CA LEU A 20 4.17 -6.06 5.19
C LEU A 20 3.36 -7.30 5.56
N ARG A 21 3.37 -7.68 6.83
CA ARG A 21 2.70 -8.88 7.33
C ARG A 21 1.18 -8.82 7.13
N ASN A 22 0.58 -7.64 7.30
CA ASN A 22 -0.88 -7.48 7.16
C ASN A 22 -1.29 -7.36 5.70
N LEU A 23 -0.56 -6.58 4.91
CA LEU A 23 -0.84 -6.42 3.49
C LEU A 23 -0.62 -7.71 2.69
N SER A 24 0.36 -8.54 3.04
CA SER A 24 0.59 -9.82 2.36
C SER A 24 -0.58 -10.82 2.46
N ARG A 25 -1.55 -10.57 3.35
CA ARG A 25 -2.78 -11.38 3.48
C ARG A 25 -3.91 -10.94 2.56
N ILE A 26 -3.78 -9.77 1.94
CA ILE A 26 -4.75 -9.29 0.96
C ILE A 26 -4.44 -9.97 -0.36
N MET A 27 -5.38 -10.76 -0.87
CA MET A 27 -5.27 -11.34 -2.20
C MET A 27 -5.16 -10.24 -3.27
N ASP A 28 -4.46 -10.52 -4.37
CA ASP A 28 -4.33 -9.65 -5.53
C ASP A 28 -3.60 -8.31 -5.29
N ILE A 29 -2.75 -8.25 -4.28
CA ILE A 29 -1.76 -7.19 -4.11
C ILE A 29 -0.34 -7.73 -4.29
N LYS A 30 0.57 -6.85 -4.72
CA LYS A 30 2.01 -7.13 -4.69
C LYS A 30 2.74 -5.90 -4.18
N ILE A 31 3.40 -6.02 -3.04
CA ILE A 31 4.28 -4.95 -2.55
C ILE A 31 5.53 -4.93 -3.42
N ILE A 32 5.87 -3.76 -3.94
CA ILE A 32 7.05 -3.52 -4.77
C ILE A 32 8.19 -3.03 -3.89
N ASP A 33 7.93 -2.04 -3.05
CA ASP A 33 8.93 -1.45 -2.17
C ASP A 33 8.29 -0.71 -1.00
N ILE A 34 9.07 -0.50 0.06
CA ILE A 34 8.73 0.31 1.23
C ILE A 34 9.94 1.15 1.61
N ASP A 35 9.81 2.46 1.42
CA ASP A 35 10.78 3.48 1.81
C ASP A 35 10.37 4.03 3.19
N ILE A 36 11.03 3.55 4.25
CA ILE A 36 10.75 3.97 5.63
C ILE A 36 11.14 5.44 5.85
N GLU A 37 12.26 5.88 5.29
CA GLU A 37 12.77 7.25 5.47
C GLU A 37 11.77 8.29 4.96
N LYS A 38 11.08 7.97 3.86
CA LYS A 38 10.03 8.84 3.28
C LYS A 38 8.62 8.47 3.72
N GLY A 39 8.43 7.36 4.43
CA GLY A 39 7.10 6.82 4.75
C GLY A 39 6.28 6.45 3.51
N LEU A 40 6.90 5.93 2.45
CA LEU A 40 6.24 5.58 1.19
C LEU A 40 6.05 4.07 1.02
N LEU A 41 4.87 3.70 0.53
CA LEU A 41 4.52 2.34 0.13
C LEU A 41 4.26 2.27 -1.38
N PHE A 42 4.98 1.39 -2.07
CA PHE A 42 4.83 1.13 -3.49
C PHE A 42 4.21 -0.25 -3.68
N PHE A 43 3.06 -0.33 -4.35
CA PHE A 43 2.38 -1.61 -4.53
C PHE A 43 1.59 -1.69 -5.83
N LEU A 44 1.41 -2.91 -6.32
CA LEU A 44 0.47 -3.25 -7.37
C LEU A 44 -0.80 -3.81 -6.75
N TYR A 45 -1.91 -3.59 -7.43
CA TYR A 45 -3.23 -4.09 -7.04
C TYR A 45 -4.06 -4.41 -8.28
N ALA A 46 -4.90 -5.44 -8.22
CA ALA A 46 -5.67 -5.91 -9.37
C ALA A 46 -6.93 -5.07 -9.67
N SER A 47 -7.63 -4.58 -8.64
CA SER A 47 -8.92 -3.90 -8.81
C SER A 47 -9.11 -2.72 -7.86
N PRO A 48 -10.02 -1.76 -8.14
CA PRO A 48 -10.35 -0.68 -7.20
C PRO A 48 -10.82 -1.20 -5.84
N LEU A 49 -11.51 -2.34 -5.81
CA LEU A 49 -11.92 -3.00 -4.57
C LEU A 49 -10.72 -3.46 -3.75
N THR A 50 -9.70 -4.05 -4.40
CA THR A 50 -8.45 -4.45 -3.74
C THR A 50 -7.74 -3.24 -3.14
N PHE A 51 -7.73 -2.09 -3.84
CA PHE A 51 -7.17 -0.85 -3.30
C PHE A 51 -7.91 -0.37 -2.04
N GLN A 52 -9.25 -0.43 -2.02
CA GLN A 52 -10.03 -0.09 -0.83
C GLN A 52 -9.71 -1.00 0.35
N LYS A 53 -9.53 -2.31 0.12
CA LYS A 53 -9.09 -3.27 1.15
C LYS A 53 -7.73 -2.87 1.74
N VAL A 54 -6.76 -2.50 0.90
CA VAL A 54 -5.45 -2.02 1.37
C VAL A 54 -5.60 -0.79 2.26
N ARG A 55 -6.39 0.20 1.83
CA ARG A 55 -6.63 1.42 2.60
C ARG A 55 -7.29 1.14 3.95
N GLN A 56 -8.29 0.26 3.99
CA GLN A 56 -8.97 -0.14 5.22
C GLN A 56 -8.04 -0.90 6.18
N GLU A 57 -7.25 -1.82 5.65
CA GLU A 57 -6.31 -2.60 6.45
C GLU A 57 -5.22 -1.72 7.06
N LEU A 58 -4.64 -0.81 6.26
CA LEU A 58 -3.68 0.19 6.73
C LEU A 58 -4.24 1.07 7.86
N LEU A 59 -5.49 1.52 7.73
CA LEU A 59 -6.17 2.28 8.79
C LEU A 59 -6.35 1.42 10.05
N ARG A 60 -6.79 0.17 9.89
CA ARG A 60 -7.04 -0.78 11.00
C ARG A 60 -5.80 -1.05 11.83
N ILE A 61 -4.62 -1.10 11.21
CA ILE A 61 -3.35 -1.38 11.87
C ILE A 61 -2.61 -0.11 12.35
N GLY A 62 -3.24 1.07 12.28
CA GLY A 62 -2.65 2.31 12.79
C GLY A 62 -1.67 3.00 11.83
N HIS A 63 -1.62 2.57 10.57
CA HIS A 63 -0.75 3.12 9.51
C HIS A 63 -1.58 3.70 8.35
N PRO A 64 -2.49 4.67 8.58
CA PRO A 64 -3.40 5.13 7.54
C PRO A 64 -2.66 5.80 6.37
N MET A 65 -3.21 5.59 5.18
CA MET A 65 -2.78 6.27 3.96
C MET A 65 -3.19 7.75 4.00
N GLN A 66 -2.23 8.67 3.92
CA GLN A 66 -2.47 10.12 3.94
C GLN A 66 -2.77 10.66 2.54
N SER A 67 -2.00 10.20 1.56
CA SER A 67 -2.15 10.58 0.16
C SER A 67 -1.69 9.43 -0.73
N TYR A 68 -2.12 9.43 -1.99
CA TYR A 68 -1.69 8.44 -2.95
C TYR A 68 -1.73 8.96 -4.38
N LYS A 69 -0.91 8.33 -5.23
CA LYS A 69 -0.97 8.48 -6.69
C LYS A 69 -1.17 7.10 -7.30
N CYS A 70 -2.20 6.94 -8.10
CA CYS A 70 -2.48 5.70 -8.83
C CYS A 70 -2.16 5.89 -10.31
N THR A 71 -1.41 4.97 -10.90
CA THR A 71 -1.28 4.87 -12.35
C THR A 71 -2.11 3.68 -12.83
N ILE A 72 -3.14 4.01 -13.61
CA ILE A 72 -3.94 3.03 -14.33
C ILE A 72 -3.22 2.83 -15.66
N SER A 73 -2.60 1.66 -15.84
CA SER A 73 -2.16 1.27 -17.17
C SER A 73 -3.43 0.95 -17.97
N SER A 74 -3.92 1.91 -18.76
CA SER A 74 -4.89 1.61 -19.80
C SER A 74 -4.21 0.72 -20.83
N SER A 75 -4.36 -0.60 -20.67
CA SER A 75 -4.08 -1.54 -21.73
C SER A 75 -5.20 -1.40 -22.76
N SER A 76 -5.07 -0.44 -23.67
CA SER A 76 -5.81 -0.46 -24.92
C SER A 76 -5.36 -1.69 -25.70
N LYS A 77 -6.24 -2.67 -25.83
CA LYS A 77 -6.22 -3.66 -26.90
C LYS A 77 -7.54 -3.57 -27.63
#